data_AF-A0A1H7W663-F1
#
_entry.id   AF-A0A1H7W663-F1
#
_cell.length_a   1.000
_cell.length_b   1.000
_cell.length_c   1.000
_cell.angle_alpha   90.00
_cell.angle_beta   90.00
_cell.angle_gamma   90.00
#
_symmetry.space_group_name_H-M   'P 1'
#
loop_
_entity.id
_entity.type
_entity.pdbx_description
1 polymer ?
#
loop_
_entity_poly.entity_id
_entity_poly.type
_entity_poly.pdbx_seq_one_letter_code
_entity_poly.pdbx_strand_id
1 'polypeptide(L)'
;MKVILVNGSPHPHGCTFTALEVVAAALNEDSIETQFFHVGTKPLSGCIACQTCAKTGRCVFSDGVNDFLELAQQADGFIFGSPVHFFSIGLFLAHFVWEIVRSA
;
A
#
# COMPACT_ATOMS: atom_id res chain seq x y z
N MET A 1 -2.05 -16.01 -9.41
CA MET A 1 -1.32 -15.27 -8.36
C MET A 1 -1.62 -13.80 -8.57
N LYS A 2 -1.97 -13.07 -7.52
CA LYS A 2 -2.32 -11.66 -7.57
C LYS A 2 -1.35 -10.83 -6.75
N VAL A 3 -0.65 -9.88 -7.38
CA VAL A 3 0.30 -8.98 -6.71
C VAL A 3 -0.24 -7.55 -6.74
N ILE A 4 -0.26 -6.89 -5.58
CA ILE A 4 -0.64 -5.48 -5.49
C ILE A 4 0.62 -4.60 -5.54
N LEU A 5 0.65 -3.68 -6.49
CA LEU A 5 1.68 -2.66 -6.68
C LEU A 5 1.25 -1.38 -5.96
N VAL A 6 1.86 -1.09 -4.81
CA VAL A 6 1.51 0.02 -3.93
C VAL A 6 2.36 1.23 -4.25
N ASN A 7 1.75 2.28 -4.79
CA ASN A 7 2.41 3.56 -5.04
C ASN A 7 2.32 4.46 -3.80
N GLY A 8 3.44 4.65 -3.11
CA GLY A 8 3.59 5.56 -1.97
C GLY A 8 4.02 6.99 -2.32
N SER A 9 4.17 7.33 -3.60
CA SER A 9 4.46 8.70 -4.05
C SER A 9 3.21 9.59 -3.94
N PRO A 10 3.35 10.89 -3.61
CA PRO A 10 2.22 11.83 -3.68
C PRO A 10 1.69 12.02 -5.11
N HIS A 11 2.53 11.75 -6.11
CA HIS A 11 2.14 11.80 -7.52
C HIS A 11 1.55 10.45 -7.96
N PRO A 12 0.27 10.41 -8.43
CA PRO A 12 -0.37 9.17 -8.90
C PRO A 12 0.29 8.63 -10.17
N HIS A 13 0.78 9.50 -11.05
CA HIS A 13 1.43 9.16 -12.32
C HIS A 13 2.82 9.80 -12.43
N GLY A 14 3.68 9.56 -11.42
CA GLY A 14 5.07 10.03 -11.39
C GLY A 14 6.10 8.91 -11.57
N CYS A 15 7.38 9.19 -11.29
CA CYS A 15 8.47 8.24 -11.48
C CYS A 15 8.28 6.91 -10.74
N THR A 16 7.76 6.94 -9.51
CA THR A 16 7.47 5.72 -8.75
C THR A 16 6.39 4.87 -9.43
N PHE A 17 5.36 5.51 -9.98
CA PHE A 17 4.32 4.82 -10.75
C PHE A 17 4.91 4.19 -12.02
N THR A 18 5.71 4.94 -12.79
CA THR A 18 6.40 4.41 -13.98
C THR A 18 7.31 3.23 -13.66
N ALA A 19 8.03 3.27 -12.53
CA ALA A 19 8.84 2.13 -12.10
C ALA A 19 7.98 0.90 -11.76
N LEU A 20 6.83 1.11 -11.11
CA LEU A 20 5.87 0.04 -10.85
C LEU A 20 5.22 -0.50 -12.14
N GLU A 21 5.02 0.30 -13.18
CA GLU A 21 4.57 -0.15 -14.50
C GLU A 21 5.57 -1.10 -15.17
N VAL A 22 6.87 -0.82 -15.06
CA VAL A 22 7.92 -1.73 -15.56
C VAL A 22 7.87 -3.08 -14.82
N VAL A 23 7.69 -3.04 -13.49
CA VAL A 23 7.52 -4.26 -12.69
C VAL A 23 6.24 -5.00 -13.07
N ALA A 24 5.14 -4.27 -13.29
CA ALA A 24 3.87 -4.85 -13.71
C ALA A 24 4.01 -5.58 -15.05
N ALA A 25 4.67 -4.95 -16.03
CA ALA A 25 4.90 -5.54 -17.34
C ALA A 25 5.66 -6.88 -17.22
N ALA A 26 6.75 -6.91 -16.45
CA ALA A 26 7.52 -8.13 -16.23
C ALA A 26 6.72 -9.23 -15.53
N LEU A 27 5.91 -8.90 -14.52
CA LEU A 27 5.05 -9.87 -13.83
C LEU A 27 3.95 -10.43 -14.74
N ASN A 28 3.36 -9.57 -15.58
CA ASN A 28 2.31 -9.98 -16.51
C ASN A 28 2.85 -10.91 -17.61
N GLU A 29 4.11 -10.78 -18.02
CA GLU A 29 4.78 -11.74 -18.94
C GLU A 29 4.82 -13.16 -18.34
N ASP A 30 4.97 -13.27 -17.03
CA ASP A 30 4.93 -14.53 -16.28
C ASP A 30 3.51 -14.96 -15.85
N SER A 31 2.47 -14.35 -16.44
CA SER A 31 1.05 -14.62 -16.13
C SER A 31 0.66 -14.37 -14.66
N ILE A 32 1.37 -13.45 -13.98
CA ILE A 32 1.02 -12.97 -12.63
C ILE A 32 0.12 -11.74 -12.78
N GLU A 33 -1.09 -11.79 -12.21
CA GLU A 33 -2.02 -10.67 -12.24
C GLU A 33 -1.52 -9.54 -11.33
N THR A 34 -1.47 -8.32 -11.86
CA THR A 34 -1.07 -7.14 -11.08
C THR A 34 -2.20 -6.13 -10.90
N GLN A 35 -2.34 -5.59 -9.70
CA GLN A 35 -3.29 -4.51 -9.39
C GLN A 35 -2.56 -3.32 -8.77
N PHE A 36 -2.79 -2.10 -9.27
CA PHE A 36 -2.21 -0.90 -8.67
C PHE A 36 -3.07 -0.38 -7.50
N PHE A 37 -2.40 0.10 -6.46
CA PHE A 37 -3.01 0.83 -5.35
C PHE A 37 -2.21 2.11 -5.07
N HIS A 38 -2.84 3.28 -5.17
CA HIS A 38 -2.20 4.54 -4.78
C HIS A 38 -2.61 4.88 -3.36
N VAL A 39 -1.63 5.02 -2.46
CA VAL A 39 -1.89 5.40 -1.05
C VAL A 39 -2.55 6.77 -0.95
N GLY A 40 -2.37 7.63 -1.97
CA GLY A 40 -2.99 8.94 -2.05
C GLY A 40 -2.18 10.03 -1.37
N THR A 41 -2.84 11.16 -1.12
CA THR A 41 -2.26 12.36 -0.47
C THR A 41 -3.08 12.82 0.73
N LYS A 42 -4.17 12.11 1.04
CA LYS A 42 -5.02 12.42 2.19
C LYS A 42 -4.29 11.99 3.48
N PRO A 43 -4.47 12.72 4.59
CA PRO A 43 -3.93 12.30 5.87
C PRO A 43 -4.42 10.90 6.24
N LEU A 44 -3.50 10.08 6.75
CA LEU A 44 -3.81 8.81 7.38
C LEU A 44 -3.88 9.00 8.89
N SER A 45 -4.81 8.30 9.53
CA SER A 45 -4.99 8.40 10.97
C SER A 45 -3.90 7.59 11.68
N GLY A 46 -3.22 8.22 12.63
CA GLY A 46 -2.28 7.52 13.50
C GLY A 46 -2.98 6.51 14.42
N CYS A 47 -2.35 5.35 14.62
CA CYS A 47 -2.86 4.39 15.59
C CYS A 47 -3.01 5.00 16.99
N ILE A 48 -4.21 4.87 17.58
CA ILE A 48 -4.51 5.30 18.96
C ILE A 48 -4.56 4.13 19.97
N ALA A 49 -4.08 2.94 19.58
CA ALA A 49 -4.09 1.73 20.40
C ALA A 49 -5.47 1.28 20.93
N CYS A 50 -6.55 1.52 20.16
CA CYS A 50 -7.91 1.11 20.55
C CYS A 50 -8.17 -0.41 20.47
N GLN A 51 -7.30 -1.17 19.79
CA GLN A 51 -7.35 -2.63 19.62
C GLN A 51 -8.60 -3.19 18.89
N THR A 52 -9.39 -2.35 18.21
CA THR A 52 -10.53 -2.85 17.42
C THR A 52 -10.10 -3.78 16.29
N CYS A 53 -8.97 -3.48 15.64
CA CYS A 53 -8.42 -4.30 14.55
C CYS A 53 -8.19 -5.75 14.95
N ALA A 54 -7.80 -6.02 16.20
CA ALA A 54 -7.59 -7.39 16.69
C ALA A 54 -8.87 -8.26 16.69
N LYS A 55 -10.06 -7.63 16.65
CA LYS A 55 -11.35 -8.31 16.60
C LYS A 55 -11.98 -8.30 15.20
N THR A 56 -11.79 -7.21 14.47
CA THR A 56 -12.52 -6.95 13.20
C THR A 56 -11.65 -7.09 11.95
N GLY A 57 -10.32 -7.16 12.10
CA GLY A 57 -9.37 -7.03 10.98
C GLY A 57 -9.38 -5.66 10.31
N ARG A 58 -9.99 -4.64 10.94
CA ARG A 58 -10.17 -3.30 10.38
C ARG A 58 -9.85 -2.22 11.41
N CYS A 59 -9.28 -1.11 10.94
CA CYS A 59 -9.12 0.08 11.77
C CYS A 59 -10.47 0.74 12.05
N VAL A 60 -10.61 1.40 13.21
CA VAL A 60 -11.79 2.23 13.53
C VAL A 60 -11.91 3.46 12.65
N PHE A 61 -10.79 3.91 12.09
CA PHE A 61 -10.75 5.04 11.16
C PHE A 61 -11.00 4.52 9.75
N SER A 62 -11.91 5.19 9.03
CA SER A 62 -12.23 4.87 7.64
C SER A 62 -11.36 5.69 6.70
N ASP A 63 -10.11 5.31 6.57
CA ASP A 63 -9.15 5.88 5.63
C ASP A 63 -8.58 4.81 4.68
N GLY A 64 -7.59 5.21 3.87
CA GLY A 64 -7.01 4.34 2.85
C GLY A 64 -6.38 3.04 3.37
N VAL A 65 -6.15 2.91 4.69
CA VAL A 65 -5.72 1.64 5.29
C VAL A 65 -6.81 0.58 5.15
N ASN A 66 -8.06 0.91 5.47
CA ASN A 66 -9.16 -0.06 5.37
C ASN A 66 -9.46 -0.44 3.91
N ASP A 67 -9.40 0.52 2.99
CA ASP A 67 -9.55 0.27 1.55
C ASP A 67 -8.48 -0.72 1.05
N PHE A 68 -7.23 -0.56 1.53
CA PHE A 68 -6.16 -1.48 1.21
C PHE A 68 -6.33 -2.85 1.85
N LEU A 69 -6.75 -2.94 3.11
CA LEU A 69 -6.94 -4.21 3.81
C LEU A 69 -7.98 -5.12 3.12
N GLU A 70 -9.02 -4.54 2.52
CA GLU A 70 -10.00 -5.28 1.72
C GLU A 70 -9.37 -5.91 0.46
N LEU A 71 -8.52 -5.16 -0.23
CA LEU A 71 -7.79 -5.65 -1.41
C LEU A 71 -6.71 -6.65 -1.04
N ALA A 72 -6.02 -6.42 0.09
CA ALA A 72 -4.91 -7.24 0.56
C ALA A 72 -5.32 -8.67 0.89
N GLN A 73 -6.56 -8.90 1.34
CA GLN A 73 -7.09 -10.25 1.59
C GLN A 73 -7.14 -11.14 0.35
N GLN A 74 -7.19 -10.54 -0.84
CA GLN A 74 -7.28 -11.26 -2.12
C GLN A 74 -5.92 -11.36 -2.83
N ALA A 75 -4.86 -10.79 -2.23
CA ALA A 75 -3.54 -10.71 -2.83
C ALA A 75 -2.61 -11.79 -2.27
N ASP A 76 -1.78 -12.35 -3.13
CA ASP A 76 -0.71 -13.29 -2.78
C ASP A 76 0.60 -12.57 -2.46
N GLY A 77 0.75 -11.31 -2.88
CA GLY A 77 1.96 -10.54 -2.66
C GLY A 77 1.78 -9.03 -2.84
N PHE A 78 2.74 -8.27 -2.31
CA PHE A 78 2.76 -6.82 -2.34
C PHE A 78 4.13 -6.31 -2.79
N ILE A 79 4.14 -5.27 -3.64
CA ILE A 79 5.35 -4.53 -4.02
C ILE A 79 5.12 -3.07 -3.69
N PHE A 80 5.92 -2.54 -2.77
CA PHE A 80 5.81 -1.15 -2.33
C PHE A 80 6.82 -0.26 -3.07
N GLY A 81 6.30 0.67 -3.87
CA GLY A 81 7.08 1.71 -4.53
C GLY A 81 7.09 2.99 -3.71
N SER A 82 8.27 3.58 -3.50
CA SER A 82 8.44 4.85 -2.79
C SER A 82 9.49 5.74 -3.45
N PRO A 83 9.33 7.08 -3.45
CA PRO A 83 10.48 7.95 -3.62
C PRO A 83 11.42 7.81 -2.41
N VAL A 84 12.73 7.96 -2.65
CA VAL A 84 13.71 8.01 -1.56
C VAL A 84 13.78 9.42 -1.02
N HIS A 85 13.31 9.63 0.21
CA HIS A 85 13.40 10.90 0.92
C HIS A 85 14.33 10.71 2.12
N PHE A 86 15.41 11.49 2.20
CA PHE A 86 16.40 11.40 3.29
C PHE A 86 16.94 9.97 3.54
N PHE A 87 17.35 9.29 2.47
CA PHE A 87 17.87 7.90 2.51
C PHE A 87 16.90 6.85 3.06
N SER A 88 15.60 7.15 3.09
CA SER A 88 14.57 6.23 3.53
C SER A 88 13.38 6.24 2.57
N ILE A 89 12.45 5.32 2.79
CA ILE A 89 11.12 5.38 2.18
C ILE A 89 10.41 6.67 2.61
N GLY A 90 9.53 7.20 1.78
CA GLY A 90 8.71 8.34 2.15
C GLY A 90 7.95 8.09 3.45
N LEU A 91 8.00 9.05 4.39
CA LEU A 91 7.36 8.92 5.71
C LEU A 91 5.88 8.53 5.63
N PHE A 92 5.17 9.06 4.62
CA PHE A 92 3.78 8.73 4.39
C PHE A 92 3.56 7.24 4.10
N LEU A 93 4.40 6.64 3.24
CA LEU A 93 4.37 5.21 2.98
C LEU A 93 4.80 4.39 4.21
N ALA A 94 5.82 4.85 4.94
CA ALA A 94 6.26 4.19 6.17
C ALA A 94 5.11 4.09 7.18
N HIS A 95 4.37 5.19 7.35
CA HIS A 95 3.20 5.24 8.23
C HIS A 95 2.08 4.32 7.72
N PHE A 96 1.78 4.34 6.42
CA PHE A 96 0.78 3.45 5.82
C PHE A 96 1.11 1.96 6.06
N VAL A 97 2.35 1.56 5.80
CA VAL A 97 2.83 0.18 6.03
C VAL A 97 2.71 -0.19 7.51
N TRP A 98 3.06 0.72 8.43
CA TRP A 98 2.92 0.50 9.86
C TRP A 98 1.47 0.21 10.28
N GLU A 99 0.50 0.97 9.76
CA GLU A 99 -0.91 0.78 10.08
C GLU A 99 -1.46 -0.54 9.50
N ILE A 100 -0.99 -0.98 8.32
CA ILE A 100 -1.37 -2.27 7.73
C ILE A 100 -0.86 -3.43 8.59
N VAL A 101 0.43 -3.46 8.92
CA VAL A 101 1.05 -4.57 9.66
C VAL A 101 0.43 -4.76 11.05
N ARG A 102 -0.08 -3.69 11.64
CA ARG A 102 -0.74 -3.73 12.94
C ARG A 102 -2.22 -4.13 12.86
N SER A 103 -2.81 -4.02 11.68
CA SER A 103 -4.23 -4.32 11.45
C SER A 103 -4.47 -5.71 10.85
N ALA A 104 -3.44 -6.32 10.24
CA ALA A 104 -3.40 -7.70 9.78
C ALA A 104 -3.05 -8.67 10.93
#